data_AF-A0A2E9CP56-F1
#
_entry.id   AF-A0A2E9CP56-F1
#
_cell.length_a   1.000
_cell.length_b   1.000
_cell.length_c   1.000
_cell.angle_alpha   90.00
_cell.angle_beta   90.00
_cell.angle_gamma   90.00
#
_symmetry.space_group_name_H-M   'P 1'
#
loop_
_entity.id
_entity.type
_entity.pdbx_description
1 polymer ?
#
loop_
_entity_poly.entity_id
_entity_poly.type
_entity_poly.pdbx_seq_one_letter_code
_entity_poly.pdbx_strand_id
1 'polypeptide(L)'
;MTDRRAFLSGLMLAPVALVAPAIAAPVAVNTTAWNAALAAVVATHSAMDAYYNEHVRPLNDAHDNGTGTYEAAAAAERRFDTYVDVYADAVKALVIMPAPTIADIAVKIEWGLKDWIFDGSSEASRILELIAADVRRLGGSLAA
;
A
#
# COMPACT_ATOMS: atom_id res chain seq x y z
N MET A 1 -24.18 79.69 -0.91
CA MET A 1 -22.82 79.20 -1.23
C MET A 1 -22.72 77.79 -0.68
N THR A 2 -22.34 76.90 -1.58
CA THR A 2 -22.27 75.44 -1.52
C THR A 2 -21.47 74.93 -0.31
N ASP A 3 -21.95 73.87 0.33
CA ASP A 3 -21.04 72.73 0.56
C ASP A 3 -21.75 71.39 0.36
N ARG A 4 -21.83 71.02 -0.92
CA ARG A 4 -22.14 69.68 -1.47
C ARG A 4 -21.05 68.64 -1.14
N ARG A 5 -20.21 68.88 -0.13
CA ARG A 5 -19.05 68.03 0.23
C ARG A 5 -19.29 67.12 1.43
N ALA A 6 -20.44 67.19 2.09
CA ALA A 6 -20.78 66.26 3.18
C ALA A 6 -21.56 65.00 2.74
N PHE A 7 -21.90 64.86 1.44
CA PHE A 7 -22.77 63.77 0.96
C PHE A 7 -22.05 62.68 0.13
N LEU A 8 -20.73 62.75 -0.06
CA LEU A 8 -19.96 61.79 -0.86
C LEU A 8 -18.58 61.50 -0.27
N SER A 9 -18.53 60.80 0.87
CA SER A 9 -17.30 60.19 1.37
C SER A 9 -17.64 58.91 2.12
N GLY A 10 -17.17 57.77 1.59
CA GLY A 10 -17.18 56.49 2.33
C GLY A 10 -17.80 55.30 1.62
N LEU A 11 -17.51 55.11 0.32
CA LEU A 11 -17.47 53.76 -0.24
C LEU A 11 -16.44 52.93 0.55
N MET A 12 -16.64 51.61 0.62
CA MET A 12 -15.74 50.56 1.13
C MET A 12 -15.97 50.12 2.57
N LEU A 13 -16.72 49.02 2.73
CA LEU A 13 -16.15 47.73 3.13
C LEU A 13 -17.25 46.68 2.94
N ALA A 14 -17.34 46.14 1.72
CA ALA A 14 -17.95 44.83 1.55
C ALA A 14 -17.16 43.87 2.45
N PRO A 15 -17.82 43.02 3.26
CA PRO A 15 -17.12 41.90 3.85
C PRO A 15 -16.65 41.05 2.68
N VAL A 16 -15.35 41.08 2.39
CA VAL A 16 -14.71 40.02 1.63
C VAL A 16 -14.88 38.80 2.51
N ALA A 17 -15.97 38.05 2.29
CA ALA A 17 -16.05 36.68 2.72
C ALA A 17 -14.83 36.01 2.08
N LEU A 18 -13.78 35.84 2.87
CA LEU A 18 -12.67 34.98 2.51
C LEU A 18 -13.32 33.60 2.32
N VAL A 19 -13.61 33.24 1.07
CA VAL A 19 -13.85 31.87 0.69
C VAL A 19 -12.48 31.21 0.84
N ALA A 20 -12.13 30.86 2.07
CA ALA A 20 -11.06 29.91 2.29
C ALA A 20 -11.48 28.67 1.50
N PRO A 21 -10.70 28.20 0.52
CA PRO A 21 -10.99 26.93 -0.12
C PRO A 21 -11.09 25.92 1.01
N ALA A 22 -12.21 25.20 1.08
CA ALA A 22 -12.37 24.10 2.01
C ALA A 22 -11.25 23.11 1.67
N ILE A 23 -10.16 23.15 2.46
CA ILE A 23 -9.14 22.13 2.41
C ILE A 23 -9.89 20.87 2.81
N ALA A 24 -10.11 19.99 1.84
CA ALA A 24 -10.69 18.69 2.10
C ALA A 24 -9.89 18.08 3.25
N ALA A 25 -10.56 17.80 4.36
CA ALA A 25 -9.90 17.23 5.53
C ALA A 25 -9.12 15.99 5.06
N PRO A 26 -7.86 15.82 5.47
CA PRO A 26 -7.08 14.66 5.06
C PRO A 26 -7.87 13.40 5.42
N VAL A 27 -8.06 12.50 4.45
CA VAL A 27 -8.70 11.21 4.69
C VAL A 27 -7.96 10.54 5.84
N ALA A 28 -8.66 10.32 6.96
CA ALA A 28 -8.06 9.68 8.13
C ALA A 28 -7.62 8.27 7.73
N VAL A 29 -6.31 8.02 7.74
CA VAL A 29 -5.76 6.68 7.49
C VAL A 29 -6.03 5.80 8.70
N ASN A 30 -6.55 4.60 8.48
CA ASN A 30 -6.78 3.62 9.54
C ASN A 30 -5.46 2.90 9.87
N THR A 31 -4.66 3.48 10.77
CA THR A 31 -3.38 2.91 11.22
C THR A 31 -3.53 1.53 11.85
N THR A 32 -4.64 1.24 12.52
CA THR A 32 -4.91 -0.09 13.09
C THR A 32 -5.04 -1.14 11.99
N ALA A 33 -5.80 -0.84 10.93
CA ALA A 33 -5.92 -1.73 9.78
C ALA A 33 -4.60 -1.91 9.04
N TRP A 34 -3.80 -0.84 8.91
CA TRP A 34 -2.46 -0.89 8.33
C TRP A 34 -1.54 -1.84 9.09
N ASN A 35 -1.45 -1.68 10.40
CA ASN A 35 -0.62 -2.53 11.25
C ASN A 35 -1.08 -3.98 11.22
N ALA A 36 -2.39 -4.23 11.14
CA ALA A 36 -2.93 -5.58 11.00
C ALA A 36 -2.56 -6.22 9.65
N ALA A 37 -2.64 -5.47 8.55
CA ALA A 37 -2.22 -5.94 7.23
C ALA A 37 -0.72 -6.25 7.18
N LEU A 38 0.12 -5.37 7.74
CA LEU A 38 1.56 -5.60 7.82
C LEU A 38 1.89 -6.83 8.67
N ALA A 39 1.23 -6.98 9.83
CA ALA A 39 1.39 -8.16 10.68
C ALA A 39 0.97 -9.45 9.95
N ALA A 40 -0.10 -9.40 9.14
CA ALA A 40 -0.53 -10.53 8.33
C ALA A 40 0.55 -10.92 7.31
N VAL A 41 1.13 -9.97 6.57
CA VAL A 41 2.23 -10.22 5.62
C VAL A 41 3.41 -10.89 6.31
N VAL A 42 3.85 -10.36 7.45
CA VAL A 42 4.98 -10.93 8.19
C VAL A 42 4.67 -12.35 8.67
N ALA A 43 3.46 -12.59 9.19
CA ALA A 43 3.06 -13.90 9.68
C ALA A 43 2.94 -14.94 8.56
N THR A 44 2.32 -14.58 7.43
CA THR A 44 2.13 -15.49 6.29
C THR A 44 3.46 -15.77 5.59
N HIS A 45 4.34 -14.77 5.44
CA HIS A 45 5.70 -14.97 4.95
C HIS A 45 6.49 -15.94 5.85
N SER A 46 6.44 -15.74 7.17
CA SER A 46 7.13 -16.63 8.11
C SER A 46 6.59 -18.06 8.06
N ALA A 47 5.28 -18.24 7.90
CA ALA A 47 4.66 -19.56 7.79
C ALA A 47 5.01 -20.26 6.46
N MET A 48 5.01 -19.49 5.36
CA MET A 48 5.44 -19.94 4.05
C MET A 48 6.90 -20.41 4.09
N ASP A 49 7.80 -19.55 4.58
CA ASP A 49 9.22 -19.89 4.74
C ASP A 49 9.41 -21.14 5.61
N ALA A 50 8.73 -21.23 6.75
CA ALA A 50 8.84 -22.40 7.62
C ALA A 50 8.41 -23.67 6.88
N TYR A 51 7.25 -23.66 6.22
CA TYR A 51 6.77 -24.82 5.47
C TYR A 51 7.72 -25.22 4.34
N TYR A 52 8.25 -24.24 3.59
CA TYR A 52 9.24 -24.51 2.55
C TYR A 52 10.48 -25.19 3.12
N ASN A 53 11.04 -24.63 4.19
CA ASN A 53 12.28 -25.10 4.79
C ASN A 53 12.13 -26.47 5.48
N GLU A 54 10.98 -26.76 6.07
CA GLU A 54 10.69 -27.98 6.85
C GLU A 54 10.13 -29.12 6.00
N HIS A 55 9.43 -28.82 4.90
CA HIS A 55 8.72 -29.83 4.11
C HIS A 55 9.13 -29.86 2.64
N VAL A 56 9.12 -28.72 1.95
CA VAL A 56 9.40 -28.69 0.50
C VAL A 56 10.86 -28.99 0.21
N ARG A 57 11.78 -28.20 0.77
CA ARG A 57 13.22 -28.34 0.50
C ARG A 57 13.74 -29.74 0.83
N PRO A 58 13.46 -30.34 2.01
CA PRO A 58 13.98 -31.68 2.31
C PRO A 58 13.47 -32.76 1.35
N LEU A 59 12.21 -32.64 0.88
CA LEU A 59 11.63 -33.62 -0.05
C LEU A 59 12.14 -33.43 -1.48
N ASN A 60 12.35 -32.19 -1.91
CA ASN A 60 13.01 -31.89 -3.18
C ASN A 60 14.47 -32.36 -3.17
N ASP A 61 15.22 -32.07 -2.11
CA ASP A 61 16.61 -32.53 -1.94
C ASP A 61 16.69 -34.08 -1.97
N ALA A 62 15.73 -34.76 -1.32
CA ALA A 62 15.64 -36.22 -1.34
C ALA A 62 15.29 -36.78 -2.73
N HIS A 63 14.38 -36.13 -3.46
CA HIS A 63 14.09 -36.51 -4.84
C HIS A 63 15.32 -36.33 -5.73
N ASP A 64 15.98 -35.17 -5.66
CA ASP A 64 17.10 -34.80 -6.52
C ASP A 64 18.35 -35.67 -6.27
N ASN A 65 18.54 -36.16 -5.04
CA ASN A 65 19.60 -37.09 -4.70
C ASN A 65 19.22 -38.57 -4.87
N GLY A 66 18.00 -38.87 -5.35
CA GLY A 66 17.52 -40.22 -5.63
C GLY A 66 17.13 -41.06 -4.40
N THR A 67 17.02 -40.44 -3.21
CA THR A 67 16.59 -41.13 -1.97
C THR A 67 15.09 -40.96 -1.68
N GLY A 68 14.41 -40.08 -2.41
CA GLY A 68 12.99 -39.78 -2.31
C GLY A 68 12.24 -40.06 -3.62
N THR A 69 10.92 -39.89 -3.57
CA THR A 69 10.02 -40.08 -4.72
C THR A 69 9.54 -38.75 -5.26
N TYR A 70 9.34 -38.66 -6.58
CA TYR A 70 8.73 -37.50 -7.22
C TYR A 70 7.35 -37.17 -6.64
N GLU A 71 6.55 -38.19 -6.34
CA GLU A 71 5.19 -38.01 -5.82
C GLU A 71 5.16 -37.27 -4.48
N ALA A 72 6.13 -37.55 -3.60
CA ALA A 72 6.26 -36.90 -2.30
C ALA A 72 6.71 -35.43 -2.43
N ALA A 73 7.72 -35.16 -3.27
CA ALA A 73 8.16 -33.80 -3.59
C ALA A 73 7.02 -32.97 -4.19
N ALA A 74 6.35 -33.49 -5.21
CA ALA A 74 5.23 -32.83 -5.87
C ALA A 74 4.02 -32.63 -4.94
N ALA A 75 3.77 -33.53 -3.99
CA ALA A 75 2.71 -33.34 -2.99
C ALA A 75 3.03 -32.22 -2.01
N ALA A 76 4.29 -32.07 -1.60
CA ALA A 76 4.72 -30.98 -0.73
C ALA A 76 4.63 -29.62 -1.45
N GLU A 77 5.07 -29.54 -2.71
CA GLU A 77 4.95 -28.33 -3.53
C GLU A 77 3.49 -27.91 -3.74
N ARG A 78 2.60 -28.84 -4.11
CA ARG A 78 1.16 -28.53 -4.24
C ARG A 78 0.55 -27.99 -2.95
N ARG A 79 1.04 -28.43 -1.79
CA ARG A 79 0.58 -27.92 -0.50
C ARG A 79 1.19 -26.57 -0.17
N PHE A 80 2.43 -26.34 -0.60
CA PHE A 80 3.11 -25.07 -0.48
C PHE A 80 2.43 -23.97 -1.29
N ASP A 81 1.85 -24.28 -2.45
CA ASP A 81 1.08 -23.32 -3.25
C ASP A 81 0.00 -22.60 -2.42
N THR A 82 -0.65 -23.31 -1.47
CA THR A 82 -1.64 -22.68 -0.56
C THR A 82 -1.00 -21.62 0.35
N TYR A 83 0.24 -21.81 0.80
CA TYR A 83 0.95 -20.83 1.61
C TYR A 83 1.37 -19.63 0.76
N VAL A 84 1.82 -19.89 -0.47
CA VAL A 84 2.17 -18.85 -1.45
C VAL A 84 0.96 -17.97 -1.76
N ASP A 85 -0.21 -18.57 -2.04
CA ASP A 85 -1.45 -17.84 -2.32
C ASP A 85 -1.85 -16.94 -1.15
N VAL A 86 -1.89 -17.49 0.07
CA VAL A 86 -2.26 -16.74 1.28
C VAL A 86 -1.28 -15.61 1.57
N TYR A 87 0.02 -15.84 1.33
CA TYR A 87 1.04 -14.80 1.45
C TYR A 87 0.88 -13.71 0.39
N ALA A 88 0.70 -14.08 -0.88
CA ALA A 88 0.49 -13.14 -1.99
C ALA A 88 -0.74 -12.26 -1.76
N ASP A 89 -1.85 -12.85 -1.29
CA ASP A 89 -3.07 -12.11 -0.93
C ASP A 89 -2.81 -11.09 0.19
N ALA A 90 -2.04 -11.47 1.21
CA ALA A 90 -1.67 -10.57 2.30
C ALA A 90 -0.83 -9.38 1.80
N VAL A 91 0.16 -9.65 0.93
CA VAL A 91 1.00 -8.58 0.37
C VAL A 91 0.16 -7.65 -0.49
N LYS A 92 -0.70 -8.19 -1.36
CA LYS A 92 -1.64 -7.41 -2.17
C LYS A 92 -2.52 -6.52 -1.29
N ALA A 93 -3.07 -7.05 -0.20
CA ALA A 93 -3.89 -6.30 0.74
C ALA A 93 -3.12 -5.14 1.41
N LEU A 94 -1.85 -5.35 1.76
CA LEU A 94 -0.99 -4.31 2.31
C LEU A 94 -0.70 -3.22 1.27
N VAL A 95 -0.25 -3.57 0.06
CA VAL A 95 0.21 -2.57 -0.92
C VAL A 95 -0.91 -1.65 -1.42
N ILE A 96 -2.16 -2.13 -1.49
CA ILE A 96 -3.32 -1.31 -1.89
C ILE A 96 -3.88 -0.44 -0.76
N MET A 97 -3.60 -0.76 0.51
CA MET A 97 -4.13 -0.01 1.65
C MET A 97 -3.40 1.34 1.79
N PRO A 98 -4.06 2.47 2.08
CA PRO A 98 -3.36 3.75 2.20
C PRO A 98 -2.26 3.74 3.27
N ALA A 99 -1.05 4.16 2.91
CA ALA A 99 0.11 4.20 3.81
C ALA A 99 -0.05 5.32 4.88
N PRO A 100 0.09 5.05 6.20
CA PRO A 100 -0.04 6.09 7.21
C PRO A 100 1.02 7.19 7.12
N THR A 101 2.25 6.82 6.76
CA THR A 101 3.40 7.73 6.68
C THR A 101 4.22 7.52 5.40
N ILE A 102 5.16 8.44 5.11
CA ILE A 102 6.11 8.26 4.00
C ILE A 102 6.99 7.02 4.22
N ALA A 103 7.36 6.70 5.47
CA ALA A 103 8.12 5.50 5.77
C ALA A 103 7.34 4.22 5.42
N ASP A 104 6.02 4.22 5.64
CA ASP A 104 5.15 3.09 5.28
C ASP A 104 5.02 2.90 3.76
N ILE A 105 5.24 3.94 2.96
CA ILE A 105 5.34 3.79 1.50
C ILE A 105 6.56 2.96 1.13
N ALA A 106 7.70 3.17 1.79
CA ALA A 106 8.90 2.37 1.55
C ALA A 106 8.62 0.89 1.86
N VAL A 107 7.92 0.59 2.96
CA VAL A 107 7.50 -0.77 3.32
C VAL A 107 6.70 -1.44 2.19
N LYS A 108 5.75 -0.74 1.57
CA LYS A 108 5.01 -1.28 0.41
C LYS A 108 5.92 -1.61 -0.76
N ILE A 109 6.86 -0.71 -1.07
CA ILE A 109 7.77 -0.87 -2.21
C ILE A 109 8.70 -2.05 -1.96
N GLU A 110 9.24 -2.19 -0.75
CA GLU A 110 10.12 -3.29 -0.36
C GLU A 110 9.42 -4.65 -0.51
N TRP A 111 8.20 -4.79 0.01
CA TRP A 111 7.41 -6.01 -0.18
C TRP A 111 7.04 -6.24 -1.65
N GLY A 112 6.58 -5.21 -2.36
CA GLY A 112 6.23 -5.32 -3.76
C GLY A 112 7.39 -5.73 -4.67
N LEU A 113 8.62 -5.29 -4.35
CA LEU A 113 9.84 -5.69 -5.07
C LEU A 113 10.23 -7.13 -4.74
N LYS A 114 10.16 -7.53 -3.46
CA LYS A 114 10.51 -8.87 -3.02
C LYS A 114 9.66 -9.94 -3.70
N ASP A 115 8.37 -9.66 -3.89
CA ASP A 115 7.40 -10.61 -4.44
C ASP A 115 7.10 -10.40 -5.91
N TRP A 116 7.89 -9.58 -6.61
CA TRP A 116 7.75 -9.32 -8.04
C TRP A 116 6.35 -8.81 -8.43
N ILE A 117 5.68 -8.09 -7.52
CA ILE A 117 4.35 -7.50 -7.77
C ILE A 117 4.41 -6.44 -8.87
N PHE A 118 5.56 -5.80 -9.05
CA PHE A 118 5.78 -4.79 -10.08
C PHE A 118 6.29 -5.41 -11.40
N ASP A 119 5.51 -6.34 -11.95
CA ASP A 119 5.85 -7.14 -13.14
C ASP A 119 5.51 -6.47 -14.50
N GLY A 120 4.97 -5.25 -14.48
CA GLY A 120 4.52 -4.53 -15.67
C GLY A 120 3.09 -4.87 -16.12
N SER A 121 2.37 -5.70 -15.37
CA SER A 121 0.94 -5.96 -15.59
C SER A 121 0.09 -4.70 -15.35
N SER A 122 -1.18 -4.77 -15.78
CA SER A 122 -2.17 -3.74 -15.47
C SER A 122 -2.46 -3.63 -13.97
N GLU A 123 -2.41 -4.76 -13.24
CA GLU A 123 -2.54 -4.79 -11.78
C GLU A 123 -1.36 -4.08 -11.12
N ALA A 124 -0.12 -4.40 -11.53
CA ALA A 124 1.09 -3.72 -11.07
C ALA A 124 1.02 -2.21 -11.29
N SER A 125 0.57 -1.78 -12.48
CA SER A 125 0.40 -0.37 -12.82
C SER A 125 -0.60 0.32 -11.88
N ARG A 126 -1.74 -0.32 -11.60
CA ARG A 126 -2.75 0.20 -10.67
C ARG A 126 -2.23 0.31 -9.24
N ILE A 127 -1.41 -0.65 -8.78
CA ILE A 127 -0.79 -0.58 -7.45
C ILE A 127 0.20 0.61 -7.37
N LEU A 128 1.00 0.83 -8.41
CA LEU A 128 1.93 1.96 -8.46
C LEU A 128 1.19 3.30 -8.48
N GLU A 129 0.04 3.40 -9.13
CA GLU A 129 -0.83 4.57 -9.06
C GLU A 129 -1.31 4.87 -7.63
N LEU A 130 -1.68 3.82 -6.87
CA LEU A 130 -2.07 3.96 -5.46
C LEU A 130 -0.90 4.42 -4.59
N ILE A 131 0.30 3.88 -4.82
CA ILE A 131 1.52 4.32 -4.13
C ILE A 131 1.82 5.79 -4.45
N ALA A 132 1.71 6.20 -5.72
CA ALA A 132 1.89 7.59 -6.12
C ALA A 132 0.82 8.51 -5.49
N ALA A 133 -0.41 8.04 -5.33
CA ALA A 133 -1.45 8.77 -4.63
C ALA A 133 -1.10 8.96 -3.14
N ASP A 134 -0.54 7.95 -2.47
CA ASP A 134 -0.05 8.08 -1.10
C ASP A 134 1.10 9.10 -0.99
N VAL A 135 2.05 9.10 -1.93
CA VAL A 135 3.14 10.10 -1.99
C VAL A 135 2.57 11.51 -2.11
N ARG A 136 1.61 11.74 -3.01
CA ARG A 136 0.98 13.06 -3.18
C ARG A 136 0.24 13.50 -1.92
N ARG A 137 -0.56 12.60 -1.33
CA ARG A 137 -1.33 12.85 -0.10
C ARG A 137 -0.42 13.22 1.07
N LEU A 138 0.66 12.48 1.28
CA LEU A 138 1.57 12.67 2.40
C LEU A 138 2.60 13.79 2.17
N GLY A 139 2.96 14.05 0.91
CA GLY A 139 3.83 15.16 0.52
C GLY A 139 3.12 16.51 0.40
N GLY A 140 1.80 16.56 0.59
CA GLY A 140 1.01 17.80 0.51
C GLY A 140 0.82 18.34 -0.92
N SER A 141 1.13 17.54 -1.94
CA SER A 141 0.86 17.90 -3.33
C SER A 141 -0.57 17.53 -3.67
N LEU A 142 -1.42 18.54 -3.95
CA LEU A 142 -2.68 18.29 -4.64
C LEU A 142 -2.35 17.65 -6.00
N ALA A 143 -3.10 16.62 -6.39
CA ALA A 143 -2.93 15.98 -7.68
C ALA A 143 -3.00 17.04 -8.80
N ALA A 144 -1.99 17.03 -9.69
CA ALA A 144 -1.97 17.84 -10.90
C ALA A 144 -3.04 17.35 -11.90
#